data_AF-A0A7C3KS72-F1
#
_entry.id   AF-A0A7C3KS72-F1
#
_cell.length_a   1.000
_cell.length_b   1.000
_cell.length_c   1.000
_cell.angle_alpha   90.00
_cell.angle_beta   90.00
_cell.angle_gamma   90.00
#
_symmetry.space_group_name_H-M   'P 1'
#
loop_
_entity.id
_entity.type
_entity.pdbx_description
1 polymer ?
#
loop_
_entity_poly.entity_id
_entity_poly.type
_entity_poly.pdbx_seq_one_letter_code
_entity_poly.pdbx_strand_id
1 'polypeptide(L)'
;MLITLNRTCIVLAVCCFTAFAQAQSLTASAGTDQTICLGQSVTIGGSPTATGGTGPYTYSWVPATALNNPLAANPTCTPSTSTTYTVYVVDASNATAKDSVNIFIHPVSFANAGNDTSICVGDTIQIGSSLNITGGGISYSWAPATDISSTSAPRPLVWPAVSTTYTVTITSPVCGTKTDFVTVAVNPLPSVSAGPDVTIMEGQTIVLSGSGA
;
A
#
# COMPACT_ATOMS: atom_id res chain seq x y z
N MET A 1 -32.99 -80.55 -11.30
CA MET A 1 -34.00 -80.83 -10.27
C MET A 1 -33.52 -80.24 -8.95
N LEU A 2 -34.24 -79.22 -8.49
CA LEU A 2 -34.34 -78.64 -7.14
C LEU A 2 -33.10 -78.51 -6.21
N ILE A 3 -32.75 -77.25 -5.99
CA ILE A 3 -32.50 -76.51 -4.72
C ILE A 3 -32.69 -77.29 -3.41
N THR A 4 -31.73 -77.16 -2.48
CA THR A 4 -31.98 -76.83 -1.06
C THR A 4 -30.73 -76.24 -0.38
N LEU A 5 -30.76 -74.95 -0.06
CA LEU A 5 -29.92 -74.30 0.96
C LEU A 5 -30.40 -74.76 2.34
N ASN A 6 -29.50 -75.12 3.28
CA ASN A 6 -29.55 -74.60 4.66
C ASN A 6 -28.32 -75.01 5.50
N ARG A 7 -27.40 -74.07 5.74
CA ARG A 7 -26.62 -74.00 6.99
C ARG A 7 -25.98 -72.61 7.07
N THR A 8 -26.79 -71.68 7.58
CA THR A 8 -26.39 -70.36 8.07
C THR A 8 -25.33 -70.50 9.16
N CYS A 9 -24.05 -70.46 8.77
CA CYS A 9 -22.99 -70.06 9.68
C CYS A 9 -22.84 -68.55 9.54
N ILE A 10 -23.52 -67.82 10.43
CA ILE A 10 -23.26 -66.40 10.68
C ILE A 10 -21.82 -66.30 11.18
N VAL A 11 -20.88 -66.11 10.25
CA VAL A 11 -19.59 -65.52 10.60
C VAL A 11 -19.85 -64.04 10.71
N LEU A 12 -20.20 -63.63 11.93
CA LEU A 12 -20.18 -62.26 12.39
C LEU A 12 -18.72 -61.80 12.33
N ALA A 13 -18.25 -61.38 11.15
CA ALA A 13 -16.96 -60.70 11.01
C ALA A 13 -17.14 -59.26 11.49
N VAL A 14 -17.24 -59.09 12.81
CA VAL A 14 -17.16 -57.80 13.49
C VAL A 14 -15.68 -57.52 13.78
N CYS A 15 -15.20 -56.40 13.24
CA CYS A 15 -13.96 -55.68 13.58
C CYS A 15 -12.65 -56.45 13.33
N CYS A 16 -11.66 -55.91 12.62
CA CYS A 16 -11.19 -54.54 12.69
C CYS A 16 -10.53 -54.18 11.34
N PHE A 17 -11.24 -53.47 10.46
CA PHE A 17 -10.54 -52.55 9.59
C PHE A 17 -10.08 -51.43 10.50
N THR A 18 -8.88 -51.55 11.07
CA THR A 18 -8.13 -50.36 11.46
C THR A 18 -7.97 -49.56 10.17
N ALA A 19 -8.87 -48.62 9.93
CA ALA A 19 -8.58 -47.53 9.03
C ALA A 19 -7.31 -46.90 9.59
N PHE A 20 -6.16 -47.22 9.00
CA PHE A 20 -4.98 -46.42 9.18
C PHE A 20 -5.38 -45.06 8.62
N ALA A 21 -5.78 -44.15 9.50
CA ALA A 21 -5.84 -42.75 9.17
C ALA A 21 -4.42 -42.41 8.70
N GLN A 22 -4.26 -42.18 7.40
CA GLN A 22 -2.99 -41.70 6.88
C GLN A 22 -2.71 -40.41 7.64
N ALA A 23 -1.66 -40.41 8.46
CA ALA A 23 -1.28 -39.24 9.23
C ALA A 23 -1.06 -38.10 8.24
N GLN A 24 -2.01 -37.15 8.21
CA GLN A 24 -1.92 -35.98 7.35
C GLN A 24 -0.65 -35.23 7.74
N SER A 25 0.18 -34.83 6.77
CA SER A 25 1.40 -34.08 7.07
C SER A 25 1.05 -32.76 7.78
N LEU A 26 1.87 -32.38 8.76
CA LEU A 26 1.73 -31.09 9.43
C LEU A 26 1.89 -29.97 8.40
N THR A 27 0.97 -29.02 8.44
CA THR A 27 0.99 -27.79 7.63
C THR A 27 0.76 -26.59 8.54
N ALA A 28 1.36 -25.47 8.15
CA ALA A 28 1.16 -24.18 8.81
C ALA A 28 0.49 -23.22 7.81
N SER A 29 -0.33 -22.30 8.31
CA SER A 29 -0.91 -21.21 7.55
C SER A 29 -0.78 -19.91 8.32
N ALA A 30 -0.06 -18.93 7.75
CA ALA A 30 0.12 -17.61 8.31
C ALA A 30 -1.04 -16.65 7.98
N GLY A 31 -1.99 -17.08 7.16
CA GLY A 31 -3.07 -16.26 6.63
C GLY A 31 -2.70 -15.62 5.28
N THR A 32 -3.61 -14.83 4.73
CA THR A 32 -3.36 -14.06 3.50
C THR A 32 -2.62 -12.77 3.82
N ASP A 33 -1.86 -12.25 2.86
CA ASP A 33 -1.27 -10.91 2.95
C ASP A 33 -2.33 -9.85 3.23
N GLN A 34 -1.97 -8.86 4.04
CA GLN A 34 -2.88 -7.82 4.49
C GLN A 34 -2.24 -6.44 4.35
N THR A 35 -3.08 -5.44 4.14
CA THR A 35 -2.69 -4.02 4.18
C THR A 35 -3.43 -3.37 5.33
N ILE A 36 -2.72 -2.60 6.15
CA ILE A 36 -3.29 -1.81 7.25
C ILE A 36 -2.67 -0.41 7.27
N CYS A 37 -3.31 0.50 7.99
CA CYS A 37 -2.79 1.86 8.18
C CYS A 37 -1.80 1.90 9.34
N LEU A 38 -0.85 2.81 9.28
CA LEU A 38 0.08 3.05 10.37
C LEU A 38 -0.68 3.32 11.67
N GLY A 39 -0.36 2.54 12.71
CA GLY A 39 -1.02 2.58 14.02
C GLY A 39 -2.26 1.68 14.16
N GLN A 40 -2.70 1.01 13.09
CA GLN A 40 -3.73 -0.03 13.19
C GLN A 40 -3.11 -1.38 13.60
N SER A 41 -3.96 -2.25 14.14
CA SER A 41 -3.62 -3.61 14.54
C SER A 41 -4.37 -4.63 13.70
N VAL A 42 -3.77 -5.79 13.44
CA VAL A 42 -4.46 -6.89 12.78
C VAL A 42 -4.04 -8.24 13.33
N THR A 43 -4.96 -9.21 13.31
CA THR A 43 -4.68 -10.59 13.70
C THR A 43 -4.16 -11.38 12.52
N ILE A 44 -3.05 -12.06 12.71
CA ILE A 44 -2.39 -12.92 11.71
C ILE A 44 -2.58 -14.41 12.06
N GLY A 45 -2.29 -15.29 11.12
CA GLY A 45 -2.53 -16.74 11.22
C GLY A 45 -3.78 -17.19 10.49
N GLY A 46 -3.74 -18.39 9.91
CA GLY A 46 -4.86 -19.03 9.24
C GLY A 46 -5.96 -19.49 10.21
N SER A 47 -7.10 -19.89 9.66
CA SER A 47 -8.24 -20.49 10.38
C SER A 47 -8.46 -21.93 9.90
N PRO A 48 -7.69 -22.93 10.38
CA PRO A 48 -6.73 -22.86 11.49
C PRO A 48 -5.28 -22.59 11.06
N THR A 49 -4.44 -22.15 11.99
CA THR A 49 -3.00 -21.88 11.75
C THR A 49 -2.19 -23.15 11.54
N ALA A 50 -2.64 -24.29 12.07
CA ALA A 50 -2.01 -25.59 11.89
C ALA A 50 -3.06 -26.66 11.55
N THR A 51 -2.77 -27.50 10.56
CA THR A 51 -3.58 -28.69 10.24
C THR A 51 -2.69 -29.89 9.92
N GLY A 52 -3.23 -31.11 10.07
CA GLY A 52 -2.44 -32.34 10.02
C GLY A 52 -1.49 -32.50 11.21
N GLY A 53 -0.65 -33.51 11.20
CA GLY A 53 0.26 -33.85 12.30
C GLY A 53 -0.48 -34.40 13.52
N THR A 54 0.19 -34.33 14.66
CA THR A 54 -0.31 -34.79 15.96
C THR A 54 -0.39 -33.63 16.94
N GLY A 55 -1.61 -33.18 17.28
CA GLY A 55 -1.79 -32.16 18.32
C GLY A 55 -1.35 -32.64 19.72
N PRO A 56 -1.10 -31.72 20.67
CA PRO A 56 -1.17 -30.26 20.56
C PRO A 56 -0.05 -29.65 19.70
N TYR A 57 -0.30 -28.45 19.18
CA TYR A 57 0.69 -27.69 18.41
C TYR A 57 1.29 -26.56 19.26
N THR A 58 2.54 -26.23 18.98
CA THR A 58 3.24 -25.05 19.52
C THR A 58 3.58 -24.10 18.37
N TYR A 59 3.56 -22.80 18.66
CA TYR A 59 3.73 -21.74 17.65
C TYR A 59 4.87 -20.82 18.03
N SER A 60 5.58 -20.30 17.02
CA SER A 60 6.59 -19.26 17.19
C SER A 60 6.58 -18.34 15.98
N TRP A 61 6.23 -17.07 16.18
CA TRP A 61 6.21 -16.05 15.14
C TRP A 61 7.49 -15.21 15.14
N VAL A 62 8.05 -14.99 13.95
CA VAL A 62 9.27 -14.19 13.75
C VAL A 62 9.04 -13.20 12.60
N PRO A 63 9.37 -11.90 12.77
CA PRO A 63 9.93 -11.29 13.98
C PRO A 63 8.87 -11.19 15.09
N ALA A 64 9.31 -11.19 16.35
CA ALA A 64 8.41 -11.00 17.50
C ALA A 64 8.04 -9.52 17.73
N THR A 65 8.70 -8.61 17.04
CA THR A 65 8.48 -7.16 17.15
C THR A 65 7.05 -6.81 16.78
N ALA A 66 6.43 -5.92 17.55
CA ALA A 66 5.05 -5.46 17.35
C ALA A 66 3.97 -6.55 17.41
N LEU A 67 4.29 -7.77 17.88
CA LEU A 67 3.31 -8.79 18.22
C LEU A 67 2.92 -8.69 19.70
N ASN A 68 1.64 -8.91 20.01
CA ASN A 68 1.18 -9.00 21.39
C ASN A 68 1.66 -10.29 22.10
N ASN A 69 1.70 -11.41 21.37
CA ASN A 69 2.16 -12.71 21.87
C ASN A 69 2.70 -13.56 20.71
N PRO A 70 4.02 -13.64 20.48
CA PRO A 70 4.60 -14.40 19.37
C PRO A 70 4.41 -15.93 19.47
N LEU A 71 3.84 -16.45 20.57
CA LEU A 71 3.60 -17.88 20.78
C LEU A 71 2.13 -18.29 20.61
N ALA A 72 1.24 -17.33 20.32
CA ALA A 72 -0.16 -17.63 20.03
C ALA A 72 -0.32 -18.20 18.60
N ALA A 73 -1.35 -19.02 18.38
CA ALA A 73 -1.73 -19.46 17.04
C ALA A 73 -2.06 -18.25 16.15
N ASN A 74 -2.88 -17.33 16.68
CA ASN A 74 -3.31 -16.12 15.99
C ASN A 74 -2.96 -14.87 16.82
N PRO A 75 -1.71 -14.36 16.76
CA PRO A 75 -1.34 -13.14 17.44
C PRO A 75 -1.89 -11.91 16.72
N THR A 76 -1.95 -10.80 17.46
CA THR A 76 -2.24 -9.47 16.91
C THR A 76 -0.93 -8.71 16.72
N CYS A 77 -0.73 -8.15 15.53
CA CYS A 77 0.43 -7.35 15.17
C CYS A 77 0.08 -5.86 14.98
N THR A 78 1.02 -4.97 15.28
CA THR A 78 0.92 -3.50 15.11
C THR A 78 2.19 -2.88 14.51
N PRO A 79 2.70 -3.39 13.35
CA PRO A 79 3.97 -2.92 12.81
C PRO A 79 3.91 -1.46 12.33
N SER A 80 5.01 -0.73 12.48
CA SER A 80 5.16 0.65 11.99
C SER A 80 5.66 0.75 10.54
N THR A 81 6.19 -0.35 10.00
CA THR A 81 6.68 -0.48 8.62
C THR A 81 6.21 -1.80 8.04
N SER A 82 6.10 -1.90 6.72
CA SER A 82 5.74 -3.17 6.08
C SER A 82 6.65 -4.30 6.55
N THR A 83 6.06 -5.36 7.10
CA THR A 83 6.78 -6.43 7.81
C THR A 83 6.24 -7.78 7.37
N THR A 84 7.15 -8.72 7.08
CA THR A 84 6.80 -10.13 6.86
C THR A 84 6.93 -10.89 8.17
N TYR A 85 5.85 -11.55 8.59
CA TYR A 85 5.85 -12.45 9.74
C TYR A 85 5.83 -13.89 9.26
N THR A 86 6.69 -14.73 9.83
CA THR A 86 6.74 -16.17 9.59
C THR A 86 6.29 -16.90 10.84
N VAL A 87 5.33 -17.80 10.72
CA VAL A 87 4.95 -18.72 11.79
C VAL A 87 5.72 -20.02 11.64
N TYR A 88 6.30 -20.50 12.73
CA TYR A 88 6.84 -21.84 12.87
C TYR A 88 5.90 -22.63 13.77
N VAL A 89 5.50 -23.82 13.33
CA VAL A 89 4.62 -24.74 14.06
C VAL A 89 5.37 -26.02 14.35
N VAL A 90 5.29 -26.51 15.58
CA VAL A 90 5.79 -27.83 15.98
C VAL A 90 4.65 -28.64 16.60
N ASP A 91 4.46 -29.88 16.17
CA ASP A 91 3.45 -30.79 16.71
C ASP A 91 4.01 -31.66 17.86
N ALA A 92 3.16 -32.46 18.50
CA ALA A 92 3.55 -33.32 19.62
C ALA A 92 4.50 -34.47 19.24
N SER A 93 4.63 -34.76 17.94
CA SER A 93 5.55 -35.73 17.36
C SER A 93 6.86 -35.09 16.87
N ASN A 94 7.09 -33.81 17.18
CA ASN A 94 8.22 -32.98 16.75
C ASN A 94 8.28 -32.75 15.22
N ALA A 95 7.19 -32.93 14.49
CA ALA A 95 7.11 -32.48 13.10
C ALA A 95 7.03 -30.95 13.06
N THR A 96 7.64 -30.34 12.04
CA THR A 96 7.71 -28.88 11.90
C THR A 96 7.12 -28.41 10.58
N ALA A 97 6.37 -27.31 10.61
CA ALA A 97 5.89 -26.60 9.43
C ALA A 97 6.07 -25.09 9.61
N LYS A 98 6.11 -24.35 8.50
CA LYS A 98 6.15 -22.88 8.55
C LYS A 98 5.41 -22.28 7.37
N ASP A 99 4.94 -21.06 7.57
CA ASP A 99 4.33 -20.24 6.52
C ASP A 99 4.57 -18.75 6.84
N SER A 100 4.40 -17.87 5.85
CA SER A 100 4.65 -16.43 6.00
C SER A 100 3.49 -15.58 5.51
N VAL A 101 3.30 -14.43 6.15
CA VAL A 101 2.32 -13.42 5.76
C VAL A 101 2.99 -12.05 5.69
N ASN A 102 2.69 -11.29 4.65
CA ASN A 102 3.15 -9.91 4.50
C ASN A 102 2.09 -8.93 5.00
N ILE A 103 2.51 -8.04 5.91
CA ILE A 103 1.70 -6.95 6.41
C ILE A 103 2.24 -5.65 5.82
N PHE A 104 1.50 -5.05 4.89
CA PHE A 104 1.84 -3.78 4.25
C PHE A 104 1.30 -2.61 5.07
N ILE A 105 2.12 -1.59 5.31
CA ILE A 105 1.75 -0.39 6.06
C ILE A 105 1.53 0.81 5.13
N HIS A 106 0.34 1.39 5.19
CA HIS A 106 0.05 2.71 4.62
C HIS A 106 0.31 3.81 5.67
N PRO A 107 1.22 4.77 5.44
CA PRO A 107 1.54 5.81 6.41
C PRO A 107 0.33 6.74 6.69
N VAL A 108 0.19 7.28 7.90
CA VAL A 108 -0.96 8.15 8.30
C VAL A 108 -1.09 9.40 7.41
N SER A 109 0.03 9.90 6.87
CA SER A 109 0.12 11.04 5.95
C SER A 109 0.46 10.60 4.52
N PHE A 110 -0.28 9.63 3.99
CA PHE A 110 -0.06 9.16 2.61
C PHE A 110 -0.48 10.18 1.55
N ALA A 111 -1.33 11.15 1.90
CA ALA A 111 -1.58 12.33 1.07
C ALA A 111 -0.39 13.27 1.12
N ASN A 112 0.24 13.48 -0.04
CA ASN A 112 1.37 14.38 -0.19
C ASN A 112 1.29 15.05 -1.57
N ALA A 113 0.98 16.34 -1.57
CA ALA A 113 0.84 17.18 -2.76
C ALA A 113 2.18 17.72 -3.27
N GLY A 114 3.27 17.49 -2.52
CA GLY A 114 4.59 18.08 -2.76
C GLY A 114 4.82 19.36 -1.94
N ASN A 115 6.03 19.90 -2.01
CA ASN A 115 6.34 21.17 -1.35
C ASN A 115 5.84 22.35 -2.17
N ASP A 116 5.50 23.43 -1.49
CA ASP A 116 5.21 24.72 -2.12
C ASP A 116 6.36 25.16 -3.04
N THR A 117 6.00 25.75 -4.18
CA THR A 117 6.94 26.06 -5.25
C THR A 117 6.54 27.36 -5.97
N SER A 118 7.42 27.84 -6.85
CA SER A 118 7.16 29.03 -7.66
C SER A 118 7.57 28.81 -9.11
N ILE A 119 6.80 29.36 -10.04
CA ILE A 119 7.04 29.35 -11.48
C ILE A 119 6.94 30.78 -12.04
N CYS A 120 7.52 31.04 -13.22
CA CYS A 120 7.20 32.25 -13.97
C CYS A 120 5.89 32.04 -14.75
N VAL A 121 5.18 33.13 -15.06
CA VAL A 121 3.98 33.03 -15.90
C VAL A 121 4.31 32.39 -17.25
N GLY A 122 3.55 31.36 -17.62
CA GLY A 122 3.76 30.57 -18.84
C GLY A 122 4.57 29.29 -18.65
N ASP A 123 5.21 29.08 -17.50
CA ASP A 123 5.94 27.85 -17.19
C ASP A 123 5.02 26.70 -16.76
N THR A 124 5.57 25.49 -16.73
CA THR A 124 4.89 24.27 -16.29
C THR A 124 5.74 23.53 -15.26
N ILE A 125 5.11 22.99 -14.22
CA ILE A 125 5.78 22.20 -13.18
C ILE A 125 5.00 20.93 -12.85
N GLN A 126 5.70 19.90 -12.38
CA GLN A 126 5.08 18.68 -11.86
C GLN A 126 4.86 18.79 -10.35
N ILE A 127 3.64 18.56 -9.89
CA ILE A 127 3.28 18.50 -8.46
C ILE A 127 2.99 17.05 -8.03
N GLY A 128 2.83 16.82 -6.73
CA GLY A 128 2.61 15.50 -6.13
C GLY A 128 3.91 14.78 -5.74
N SER A 129 3.76 13.77 -4.87
CA SER A 129 4.88 12.99 -4.34
C SER A 129 5.23 11.76 -5.18
N SER A 130 6.49 11.34 -5.14
CA SER A 130 6.96 10.05 -5.69
C SER A 130 6.70 8.86 -4.77
N LEU A 131 5.99 9.06 -3.64
CA LEU A 131 5.60 7.98 -2.74
C LEU A 131 4.70 6.98 -3.47
N ASN A 132 5.23 5.79 -3.72
CA ASN A 132 4.47 4.67 -4.27
C ASN A 132 3.64 4.04 -3.16
N ILE A 133 2.38 4.47 -3.02
CA ILE A 133 1.43 3.81 -2.13
C ILE A 133 1.06 2.46 -2.75
N THR A 134 1.61 1.39 -2.19
CA THR A 134 1.41 0.00 -2.64
C THR A 134 0.21 -0.60 -1.93
N GLY A 135 -0.77 -1.14 -2.66
CA GLY A 135 -1.96 -1.76 -2.05
C GLY A 135 -3.23 -1.49 -2.85
N GLY A 136 -3.24 -1.97 -4.10
CA GLY A 136 -4.31 -1.89 -5.12
C GLY A 136 -5.61 -1.19 -4.71
N GLY A 137 -5.97 -0.11 -5.41
CA GLY A 137 -7.24 0.60 -5.23
C GLY A 137 -7.12 2.01 -4.67
N ILE A 138 -5.91 2.58 -4.60
CA ILE A 138 -5.70 4.00 -4.29
C ILE A 138 -6.20 4.85 -5.46
N SER A 139 -7.01 5.85 -5.17
CA SER A 139 -7.45 6.87 -6.14
C SER A 139 -7.01 8.27 -5.72
N TYR A 140 -6.73 9.11 -6.71
CA TYR A 140 -6.32 10.50 -6.55
C TYR A 140 -7.40 11.40 -7.13
N SER A 141 -7.62 12.55 -6.50
CA SER A 141 -8.50 13.61 -6.97
C SER A 141 -7.89 14.97 -6.65
N TRP A 142 -7.55 15.74 -7.67
CA TRP A 142 -6.98 17.08 -7.54
C TRP A 142 -8.02 18.16 -7.79
N ALA A 143 -7.95 19.23 -7.00
CA ALA A 143 -8.72 20.45 -7.16
C ALA A 143 -7.82 21.68 -6.93
N PRO A 144 -8.01 22.80 -7.66
CA PRO A 144 -8.97 23.00 -8.74
C PRO A 144 -8.59 22.18 -9.99
N ALA A 145 -9.58 21.90 -10.84
CA ALA A 145 -9.40 21.17 -12.10
C ALA A 145 -8.95 22.09 -13.26
N THR A 146 -8.32 23.22 -12.93
CA THR A 146 -7.86 24.24 -13.88
C THR A 146 -6.35 24.19 -14.01
N ASP A 147 -5.85 24.39 -15.22
CA ASP A 147 -4.41 24.43 -15.52
C ASP A 147 -3.64 23.21 -14.99
N ILE A 148 -4.25 22.03 -15.13
CA ILE A 148 -3.74 20.74 -14.64
C ILE A 148 -3.91 19.65 -15.69
N SER A 149 -2.89 18.81 -15.89
CA SER A 149 -2.89 17.77 -16.92
C SER A 149 -3.82 16.60 -16.65
N SER A 150 -4.06 16.30 -15.38
CA SER A 150 -4.95 15.22 -14.95
C SER A 150 -5.34 15.43 -13.49
N THR A 151 -6.63 15.35 -13.20
CA THR A 151 -7.12 15.42 -11.82
C THR A 151 -7.03 14.09 -11.07
N SER A 152 -6.60 13.01 -11.74
CA SER A 152 -6.54 11.66 -11.15
C SER A 152 -5.15 11.02 -11.20
N ALA A 153 -4.16 11.72 -11.76
CA ALA A 153 -2.78 11.27 -11.74
C ALA A 153 -2.15 11.48 -10.35
N PRO A 154 -1.23 10.60 -9.91
CA PRO A 154 -0.48 10.80 -8.67
C PRO A 154 0.46 12.02 -8.75
N ARG A 155 0.97 12.32 -9.94
CA ARG A 155 1.91 13.42 -10.19
C ARG A 155 1.57 14.20 -11.47
N PRO A 156 0.52 15.03 -11.46
CA PRO A 156 0.13 15.81 -12.63
C PRO A 156 1.08 16.97 -12.90
N LEU A 157 1.05 17.47 -14.12
CA LEU A 157 1.66 18.74 -14.50
C LEU A 157 0.65 19.87 -14.30
N VAL A 158 1.11 21.04 -13.86
CA VAL A 158 0.30 22.25 -13.69
C VAL A 158 0.98 23.49 -14.29
N TRP A 159 0.17 24.45 -14.74
CA TRP A 159 0.62 25.69 -15.41
C TRP A 159 -0.29 26.90 -15.08
N PRO A 160 -0.54 27.20 -13.79
CA PRO A 160 -1.48 28.25 -13.42
C PRO A 160 -1.00 29.63 -13.89
N ALA A 161 -1.94 30.48 -14.34
CA ALA A 161 -1.63 31.87 -14.73
C ALA A 161 -1.49 32.83 -13.54
N VAL A 162 -2.02 32.44 -12.38
CA VAL A 162 -1.96 33.19 -11.11
C VAL A 162 -1.62 32.22 -9.98
N SER A 163 -1.01 32.71 -8.90
CA SER A 163 -0.67 31.87 -7.74
C SER A 163 -1.87 31.03 -7.30
N THR A 164 -1.75 29.71 -7.40
CA THR A 164 -2.86 28.76 -7.22
C THR A 164 -2.47 27.69 -6.22
N THR A 165 -3.40 27.33 -5.35
CA THR A 165 -3.24 26.21 -4.41
C THR A 165 -3.99 25.00 -4.93
N TYR A 166 -3.26 23.92 -5.18
CA TYR A 166 -3.82 22.63 -5.58
C TYR A 166 -3.92 21.71 -4.37
N THR A 167 -5.10 21.15 -4.13
CA THR A 167 -5.37 20.17 -3.09
C THR A 167 -5.52 18.78 -3.73
N VAL A 168 -4.76 17.81 -3.24
CA VAL A 168 -4.94 16.39 -3.57
C VAL A 168 -5.78 15.72 -2.50
N THR A 169 -6.76 14.94 -2.93
CA THR A 169 -7.53 14.01 -2.11
C THR A 169 -7.16 12.60 -2.54
N ILE A 170 -6.56 11.83 -1.64
CA ILE A 170 -6.21 10.42 -1.88
C ILE A 170 -7.16 9.55 -1.08
N THR A 171 -7.82 8.60 -1.75
CA THR A 171 -8.72 7.64 -1.11
C THR A 171 -8.13 6.24 -1.16
N SER A 172 -8.03 5.62 0.02
CA SER A 172 -7.63 4.22 0.22
C SER A 172 -8.84 3.41 0.70
N PRO A 173 -9.14 2.24 0.11
CA PRO A 173 -10.18 1.35 0.61
C PRO A 173 -9.96 0.89 2.05
N VAL A 174 -8.70 0.88 2.49
CA VAL A 174 -8.28 0.41 3.82
C VAL A 174 -8.14 1.57 4.80
N CYS A 175 -7.58 2.70 4.35
CA CYS A 175 -7.20 3.82 5.21
C CYS A 175 -8.09 5.06 5.12
N GLY A 176 -9.19 4.94 4.38
CA GLY A 176 -10.10 6.04 4.12
C GLY A 176 -9.44 7.13 3.28
N THR A 177 -9.93 8.35 3.45
CA THR A 177 -9.55 9.50 2.62
C THR A 177 -8.66 10.46 3.40
N LYS A 178 -7.59 10.93 2.75
CA LYS A 178 -6.69 11.98 3.27
C LYS A 178 -6.46 13.03 2.20
N THR A 179 -6.17 14.25 2.66
CA THR A 179 -5.95 15.40 1.79
C THR A 179 -4.63 16.07 2.13
N ASP A 180 -4.01 16.67 1.12
CA ASP A 180 -2.86 17.55 1.27
C ASP A 180 -2.90 18.64 0.20
N PHE A 181 -2.14 19.73 0.35
CA PHE A 181 -2.13 20.82 -0.61
C PHE A 181 -0.72 21.31 -0.94
N VAL A 182 -0.60 21.91 -2.11
CA VAL A 182 0.61 22.56 -2.60
C VAL A 182 0.25 23.91 -3.21
N THR A 183 0.96 24.96 -2.81
CA THR A 183 0.84 26.28 -3.41
C THR A 183 1.89 26.46 -4.50
N VAL A 184 1.44 26.80 -5.70
CA VAL A 184 2.26 27.17 -6.84
C VAL A 184 2.16 28.69 -7.02
N ALA A 185 3.18 29.42 -6.57
CA ALA A 185 3.26 30.87 -6.73
C ALA A 185 3.68 31.24 -8.17
N VAL A 186 3.01 32.22 -8.77
CA VAL A 186 3.31 32.67 -10.14
C VAL A 186 3.94 34.06 -10.11
N ASN A 187 5.18 34.13 -10.60
CA ASN A 187 5.93 35.37 -10.73
C ASN A 187 5.63 36.04 -12.08
N PRO A 188 5.31 37.36 -12.11
CA PRO A 188 5.12 38.08 -13.35
C PRO A 188 6.42 38.21 -14.14
N LEU A 189 6.32 38.38 -15.46
CA LEU A 189 7.49 38.70 -16.29
C LEU A 189 8.01 40.11 -15.95
N PRO A 190 9.34 40.33 -15.99
CA PRO A 190 9.91 41.67 -15.83
C PRO A 190 9.40 42.58 -16.95
N SER A 191 9.04 43.81 -16.59
CA SER A 191 8.69 44.84 -17.58
C SER A 191 9.96 45.46 -18.15
N VAL A 192 10.17 45.35 -19.46
CA VAL A 192 11.29 46.00 -20.16
C VAL A 192 10.77 47.11 -21.07
N SER A 193 11.48 48.24 -21.11
CA SER A 193 11.20 49.36 -22.01
C SER A 193 12.50 49.83 -22.64
N ALA A 194 12.53 49.95 -23.97
CA ALA A 194 13.68 50.50 -24.69
C ALA A 194 13.75 52.05 -24.60
N GLY A 195 12.83 52.68 -23.87
CA GLY A 195 12.58 54.10 -23.96
C GLY A 195 11.69 54.45 -25.16
N PRO A 196 11.30 55.73 -25.31
CA PRO A 196 10.56 56.20 -26.47
C PRO A 196 11.41 56.13 -27.75
N ASP A 197 10.76 55.99 -28.90
CA ASP A 197 11.42 56.04 -30.21
C ASP A 197 12.13 57.38 -30.40
N VAL A 198 13.35 57.33 -30.94
CA VAL A 198 14.16 58.52 -31.20
C VAL A 198 14.59 58.56 -32.66
N THR A 199 14.32 59.69 -33.31
CA THR A 199 14.87 60.02 -34.63
C THR A 199 16.08 60.94 -34.47
N ILE A 200 17.22 60.58 -35.06
CA ILE A 200 18.45 61.40 -35.07
C ILE A 200 18.93 61.66 -36.50
N MET A 201 19.64 62.77 -36.70
CA MET A 201 20.28 63.07 -37.98
C MET A 201 21.64 62.36 -38.11
N GLU A 202 22.10 62.16 -39.35
CA GLU A 202 23.42 61.57 -39.62
C GLU A 202 24.53 62.35 -38.90
N GLY A 203 25.36 61.62 -38.14
CA GLY A 203 26.45 62.19 -37.34
C GLY A 203 26.07 62.64 -35.91
N GLN A 204 24.79 62.57 -35.52
CA GLN A 204 24.38 62.83 -34.12
C GLN A 204 24.62 61.59 -33.23
N THR A 205 24.88 61.84 -31.95
CA THR A 205 24.95 60.80 -30.90
C THR A 205 23.86 61.04 -29.87
N ILE A 206 23.16 59.98 -29.47
CA ILE A 206 22.17 60.03 -28.39
C ILE A 206 22.44 58.93 -27.36
N VAL A 207 22.10 59.19 -26.10
CA VAL A 207 22.07 58.21 -25.02
C VAL A 207 20.67 57.61 -24.95
N LEU A 208 20.55 56.31 -25.20
CA LEU A 208 19.32 55.57 -24.95
C LEU A 208 19.19 55.28 -23.45
N SER A 209 17.99 55.45 -22.92
CA SER A 209 17.67 55.13 -21.52
C SER A 209 16.60 54.05 -21.47
N GLY A 210 17.02 52.81 -21.70
CA GLY A 210 16.19 51.65 -21.44
C GLY A 210 15.99 51.45 -19.94
N SER A 211 14.84 50.91 -19.55
CA SER A 211 14.54 50.47 -18.19
C SER A 211 14.16 48.99 -18.18
N GLY A 212 14.39 48.33 -17.06
CA GLY A 212 14.07 46.93 -16.82
C GLY A 212 14.10 46.63 -15.32
N ALA A 213 13.31 45.64 -14.90
CA ALA A 213 13.33 45.09 -13.54
C ALA A 213 14.19 43.81 -13.51
#